data_AF-A0A843YRU9-F1
#
_entry.id   AF-A0A843YRU9-F1
#
_cell.length_a   1.000
_cell.length_b   1.000
_cell.length_c   1.000
_cell.angle_alpha   90.00
_cell.angle_beta   90.00
_cell.angle_gamma   90.00
#
_symmetry.space_group_name_H-M   'P 1'
#
loop_
_entity.id
_entity.type
_entity.pdbx_description
1 polymer ?
#
loop_
_entity_poly.entity_id
_entity_poly.type
_entity_poly.pdbx_seq_one_letter_code
_entity_poly.pdbx_strand_id
1 'polypeptide(L)'
;MDTKEKLTFRIDSYTPDTIPMARLAEYLSLLATLYGSEESVHFESVTKGSAKLNVSVDEPAVTKVMWRIQSVNSASAILEAQKAYQGIDDLLRADNAVGAISTGKKGGKLLDFPGRKLVIQEAVTIIQPTTVDGVIIKIGGKDATIPVHLRDQEGKVIRCEIRGEAYAKELSRHYLGNPLRAHGSGKWLRHADGTWEIQLLTIQSYEELDTTPLDEILTDFKNVADNGWGNLEFPIAEWRKLRGLE
;
A
#
# COMPACT_ATOMS: atom_id res chain seq x y z
N MET A 1 8.26 45.38 15.94
CA MET A 1 7.00 45.06 15.25
C MET A 1 6.96 43.56 15.17
N ASP A 2 6.07 42.90 15.90
CA ASP A 2 5.93 41.44 15.81
C ASP A 2 5.44 41.07 14.42
N THR A 3 6.34 40.57 13.59
CA THR A 3 6.03 40.10 12.24
C THR A 3 5.31 38.76 12.33
N LYS A 4 4.03 38.77 12.69
CA LYS A 4 3.20 37.55 12.70
C LYS A 4 2.71 37.26 11.29
N GLU A 5 2.78 35.99 10.88
CA GLU A 5 2.15 35.52 9.65
C GLU A 5 0.81 34.84 9.97
N LYS A 6 -0.23 35.16 9.21
CA LYS A 6 -1.58 34.61 9.43
C LYS A 6 -1.86 33.47 8.46
N LEU A 7 -2.33 32.35 9.02
CA LEU A 7 -2.83 31.20 8.30
C LEU A 7 -4.33 31.04 8.58
N THR A 8 -5.10 30.72 7.55
CA THR A 8 -6.52 30.44 7.70
C THR A 8 -6.82 29.06 7.15
N PHE A 9 -7.37 28.19 8.00
CA PHE A 9 -7.95 26.91 7.58
C PHE A 9 -9.46 27.07 7.42
N ARG A 10 -9.98 26.79 6.22
CA ARG A 10 -11.40 26.91 5.90
C ARG A 10 -12.04 25.55 5.79
N ILE A 11 -13.14 25.32 6.52
CA ILE A 11 -14.03 24.17 6.39
C ILE A 11 -15.34 24.64 5.75
N ASP A 12 -15.79 23.99 4.69
CA ASP A 12 -16.93 24.49 3.90
C ASP A 12 -18.31 24.08 4.41
N SER A 13 -18.45 22.96 5.13
CA SER A 13 -19.73 22.44 5.62
C SER A 13 -20.20 23.06 6.93
N TYR A 14 -19.31 23.74 7.66
CA TYR A 14 -19.60 24.34 8.96
C TYR A 14 -19.54 25.87 8.95
N THR A 15 -20.14 26.46 9.97
CA THR A 15 -20.02 27.87 10.37
C THR A 15 -19.61 27.94 11.84
N PRO A 16 -19.14 29.10 12.35
CA PRO A 16 -18.85 29.24 13.78
C PRO A 16 -20.01 28.88 14.70
N ASP A 17 -21.25 29.09 14.23
CA ASP A 17 -22.47 28.86 15.00
C ASP A 17 -22.95 27.40 14.93
N THR A 18 -22.43 26.59 13.99
CA THR A 18 -22.90 25.21 13.73
C THR A 18 -21.86 24.12 13.99
N ILE A 19 -20.58 24.46 14.11
CA ILE A 19 -19.54 23.46 14.41
C ILE A 19 -19.64 22.97 15.86
N PRO A 20 -19.75 21.65 16.11
CA PRO A 20 -19.71 21.12 17.47
C PRO A 20 -18.36 21.43 18.13
N MET A 21 -18.37 21.81 19.41
CA MET A 21 -17.14 22.16 20.14
C MET A 21 -16.11 21.02 20.16
N ALA A 22 -16.57 19.77 20.32
CA ALA A 22 -15.70 18.60 20.26
C ALA A 22 -15.02 18.46 18.89
N ARG A 23 -15.77 18.66 17.81
CA ARG A 23 -15.24 18.60 16.44
C ARG A 23 -14.24 19.73 16.16
N LEU A 24 -14.54 20.93 16.65
CA LEU A 24 -13.60 22.06 16.57
C LEU A 24 -12.27 21.72 17.27
N ALA A 25 -12.32 21.10 18.44
CA ALA A 25 -11.13 20.68 19.18
C ALA A 25 -10.30 19.61 18.43
N GLU A 26 -10.96 18.63 17.81
CA GLU A 26 -10.30 17.63 16.96
C GLU A 26 -9.55 18.28 15.79
N TYR A 27 -10.18 19.23 15.10
CA TYR A 27 -9.52 19.99 14.03
C TYR A 27 -8.33 20.80 14.54
N LEU A 28 -8.47 21.50 15.67
CA LEU A 28 -7.40 22.29 16.26
C LEU A 28 -6.21 21.42 16.67
N SER A 29 -6.46 20.23 17.23
CA SER A 29 -5.42 19.28 17.61
C SER A 29 -4.60 18.83 16.41
N LEU A 30 -5.26 18.41 15.32
CA LEU A 30 -4.56 17.98 14.12
C LEU A 30 -3.85 19.13 13.40
N LEU A 31 -4.43 20.34 13.39
CA LEU A 31 -3.78 21.53 12.84
C LEU A 31 -2.51 21.89 13.60
N ALA A 32 -2.51 21.77 14.94
CA ALA A 32 -1.31 21.98 15.75
C ALA A 32 -0.21 20.98 15.38
N THR A 33 -0.55 19.69 15.21
CA THR A 33 0.41 18.67 14.75
C THR A 33 0.92 18.92 13.34
N LEU A 34 0.05 19.39 12.43
CA LEU A 34 0.41 19.71 11.05
C LEU A 34 1.38 20.90 10.98
N TYR A 35 1.06 22.00 11.66
CA TYR A 35 1.90 23.20 11.67
C TYR A 35 3.20 22.99 12.45
N GLY A 36 3.16 22.22 13.54
CA GLY A 36 4.28 22.07 14.47
C GLY A 36 4.66 23.39 15.16
N SER A 37 5.85 23.44 15.77
CA SER A 37 6.39 24.62 16.47
C SER A 37 5.39 25.21 17.49
N GLU A 38 4.89 24.36 18.38
CA GLU A 38 3.71 24.60 19.22
C GLU A 38 3.74 25.91 20.03
N GLU A 39 4.90 26.33 20.53
CA GLU A 39 5.04 27.57 21.30
C GLU A 39 4.87 28.85 20.46
N SER A 40 5.05 28.76 19.13
CA SER A 40 5.01 29.90 18.21
C SER A 40 3.78 29.91 17.30
N VAL A 41 2.84 28.99 17.52
CA VAL A 41 1.62 28.85 16.72
C VAL A 41 0.41 29.05 17.62
N HIS A 42 -0.33 30.14 17.38
CA HIS A 42 -1.44 30.53 18.24
C HIS A 42 -2.75 30.56 17.47
N PHE A 43 -3.78 29.95 18.07
CA PHE A 43 -5.14 30.08 17.58
C PHE A 43 -5.67 31.49 17.89
N GLU A 44 -6.16 32.21 16.89
CA GLU A 44 -6.72 33.56 17.05
C GLU A 44 -8.24 33.54 17.20
N SER A 45 -8.95 32.98 16.20
CA SER A 45 -10.40 33.09 16.11
C SER A 45 -11.02 32.14 15.08
N VAL A 46 -12.35 31.97 15.15
CA VAL A 46 -13.14 31.43 14.04
C VAL A 46 -13.97 32.57 13.42
N THR A 47 -13.86 32.79 12.10
CA THR A 47 -14.59 33.88 11.40
C THR A 47 -15.84 33.40 10.67
N LYS A 48 -16.80 34.30 10.40
CA LYS A 48 -18.11 33.99 9.78
C LYS A 48 -18.05 33.78 8.26
N GLY A 49 -19.08 33.13 7.72
CA GLY A 49 -19.27 32.79 6.30
C GLY A 49 -18.87 31.34 5.93
N SER A 50 -18.00 30.74 6.74
CA SER A 50 -17.65 29.30 6.83
C SER A 50 -16.83 29.17 8.10
N ALA A 51 -16.66 27.97 8.67
CA ALA A 51 -15.76 27.78 9.80
C ALA A 51 -14.31 28.00 9.31
N LYS A 52 -13.82 29.23 9.53
CA LYS A 52 -12.49 29.68 9.15
C LYS A 52 -11.65 29.85 10.41
N LEU A 53 -10.79 28.87 10.68
CA LEU A 53 -9.90 28.84 11.83
C LEU A 53 -8.66 29.67 11.49
N ASN A 54 -8.54 30.82 12.15
CA ASN A 54 -7.41 31.72 11.99
C ASN A 54 -6.34 31.41 13.01
N VAL A 55 -5.10 31.30 12.53
CA VAL A 55 -3.92 30.97 13.31
C VAL A 55 -2.83 31.99 12.98
N SER A 56 -2.16 32.50 14.01
CA SER A 56 -0.98 33.35 13.87
C SER A 56 0.28 32.55 14.17
N VAL A 57 1.30 32.72 13.35
CA VAL A 57 2.62 32.13 13.54
C VAL A 57 3.63 33.24 13.79
N ASP A 58 4.39 33.12 14.87
CA ASP A 58 5.40 34.08 15.27
C ASP A 58 6.75 33.80 14.57
N GLU A 59 7.51 34.85 14.25
CA GLU A 59 8.90 34.70 13.81
C GLU A 59 9.78 34.16 14.95
N PRO A 60 10.78 33.30 14.68
CA PRO A 60 11.26 32.86 13.36
C PRO A 60 10.57 31.58 12.82
N ALA A 61 9.52 31.08 13.47
CA ALA A 61 8.92 29.78 13.16
C ALA A 61 8.18 29.74 11.81
N VAL A 62 7.81 30.89 11.27
CA VAL A 62 7.07 31.04 10.00
C VAL A 62 7.65 30.18 8.87
N THR A 63 8.96 30.27 8.60
CA THR A 63 9.59 29.51 7.51
C THR A 63 9.46 27.99 7.71
N LYS A 64 9.63 27.52 8.95
CA LYS A 64 9.54 26.11 9.30
C LYS A 64 8.12 25.57 9.13
N VAL A 65 7.12 26.33 9.57
CA VAL A 65 5.70 25.98 9.43
C VAL A 65 5.31 25.93 7.95
N MET A 66 5.69 26.95 7.17
CA MET A 66 5.40 27.01 5.73
C MET A 66 6.02 25.84 4.96
N TRP A 67 7.28 25.52 5.25
CA TRP A 67 7.95 24.38 4.64
C TRP A 67 7.24 23.07 4.98
N ARG A 68 6.83 22.88 6.23
CA ARG A 68 6.13 21.67 6.70
C ARG A 68 4.75 21.49 6.04
N ILE A 69 4.01 22.58 5.83
CA ILE A 69 2.73 22.54 5.10
C ILE A 69 2.95 22.16 3.63
N GLN A 70 3.95 22.76 2.98
CA GLN A 70 4.22 22.54 1.55
C GLN A 70 4.81 21.16 1.24
N SER A 71 5.62 20.62 2.16
CA SER A 71 6.28 19.33 1.95
C SER A 71 5.42 18.12 2.31
N VAL A 72 4.21 18.31 2.86
CA VAL A 72 3.38 17.21 3.39
C VAL A 72 2.98 16.16 2.35
N ASN A 73 2.91 16.56 1.07
CA ASN A 73 2.59 15.68 -0.06
C ASN A 73 3.82 15.21 -0.85
N SER A 74 5.04 15.53 -0.37
CA SER A 74 6.29 15.11 -1.01
C SER A 74 6.97 13.96 -0.25
N ALA A 75 7.91 13.28 -0.91
CA ALA A 75 8.68 12.19 -0.31
C ALA A 75 9.52 12.61 0.93
N SER A 76 9.75 13.91 1.13
CA SER A 76 10.47 14.48 2.28
C SER A 76 9.55 14.88 3.44
N ALA A 77 8.26 14.49 3.40
CA ALA A 77 7.30 14.80 4.46
C ALA A 77 7.71 14.18 5.81
N ILE A 78 7.48 14.93 6.89
CA ILE A 78 7.62 14.42 8.25
C ILE A 78 6.40 13.52 8.54
N LEU A 79 6.63 12.31 9.05
CA LEU A 79 5.59 11.29 9.25
C LEU A 79 4.38 11.81 10.06
N GLU A 80 4.63 12.58 11.12
CA GLU A 80 3.56 13.15 11.95
C GLU A 80 2.72 14.19 11.18
N ALA A 81 3.36 15.02 10.35
CA ALA A 81 2.67 16.00 9.51
C ALA A 81 1.79 15.30 8.46
N GLN A 82 2.30 14.21 7.87
CA GLN A 82 1.56 13.41 6.91
C GLN A 82 0.35 12.73 7.54
N LYS A 83 0.51 12.16 8.75
CA LYS A 83 -0.61 11.59 9.53
C LYS A 83 -1.63 12.66 9.91
N ALA A 84 -1.19 13.85 10.32
CA ALA A 84 -2.09 14.96 10.63
C ALA A 84 -2.86 15.41 9.39
N TYR A 85 -2.21 15.49 8.23
CA TYR A 85 -2.88 15.79 6.97
C TYR A 85 -3.97 14.77 6.62
N GLN A 86 -3.65 13.48 6.70
CA GLN A 86 -4.62 12.40 6.49
C GLN A 86 -5.78 12.48 7.49
N GLY A 87 -5.49 12.68 8.78
CA GLY A 87 -6.51 12.82 9.81
C GLY A 87 -7.45 14.01 9.58
N ILE A 88 -6.93 15.16 9.12
CA ILE A 88 -7.76 16.32 8.79
C ILE A 88 -8.66 16.00 7.59
N ASP A 89 -8.11 15.34 6.57
CA ASP A 89 -8.86 14.94 5.39
C ASP A 89 -9.98 13.92 5.71
N ASP A 90 -9.72 13.00 6.64
CA ASP A 90 -10.68 12.02 7.14
C ASP A 90 -11.80 12.68 7.94
N LEU A 91 -11.49 13.64 8.83
CA LEU A 91 -12.50 14.43 9.52
C LEU A 91 -13.36 15.21 8.54
N LEU A 92 -12.73 15.90 7.58
CA LEU A 92 -13.45 16.62 6.52
C LEU A 92 -14.38 15.67 5.75
N ARG A 93 -13.93 14.45 5.42
CA ARG A 93 -14.78 13.47 4.76
C ARG A 93 -15.96 13.03 5.63
N ALA A 94 -15.72 12.71 6.90
CA ALA A 94 -16.77 12.32 7.85
C ALA A 94 -17.82 13.42 8.02
N ASP A 95 -17.40 14.68 7.97
CA ASP A 95 -18.26 15.86 8.06
C ASP A 95 -18.82 16.32 6.70
N ASN A 96 -18.68 15.49 5.65
CA ASN A 96 -19.07 15.79 4.27
C ASN A 96 -18.59 17.19 3.81
N ALA A 97 -17.32 17.49 4.06
CA ALA A 97 -16.67 18.79 3.92
C ALA A 97 -15.46 18.74 2.97
N VAL A 98 -15.01 19.91 2.53
CA VAL A 98 -13.68 20.12 1.94
C VAL A 98 -12.94 21.23 2.68
N GLY A 99 -11.61 21.16 2.65
CA GLY A 99 -10.72 22.04 3.40
C GLY A 99 -9.71 22.78 2.52
N ALA A 100 -9.21 23.91 2.99
CA ALA A 100 -8.00 24.54 2.42
C ALA A 100 -7.28 25.39 3.47
N ILE A 101 -5.95 25.42 3.41
CA ILE A 101 -5.11 26.36 4.17
C ILE A 101 -4.65 27.47 3.22
N SER A 102 -4.79 28.73 3.64
CA SER A 102 -4.37 29.91 2.88
C SER A 102 -3.59 30.90 3.73
N THR A 103 -2.70 31.68 3.10
CA THR A 103 -2.00 32.80 3.75
C THR A 103 -2.83 34.08 3.78
N GLY A 104 -2.66 34.87 4.85
CA GLY A 104 -3.38 36.12 5.05
C GLY A 104 -2.98 37.27 4.11
N LYS A 105 -1.72 37.33 3.64
CA LYS A 105 -1.22 38.50 2.87
C LYS A 105 -1.58 38.50 1.39
N LYS A 106 -1.84 37.34 0.76
CA LYS A 106 -2.11 37.24 -0.68
C LYS A 106 -3.24 36.26 -1.06
N GLY A 107 -3.93 35.67 -0.08
CA GLY A 107 -4.91 34.61 -0.35
C GLY A 107 -4.30 33.41 -1.06
N GLY A 108 -2.97 33.24 -0.97
CA GLY A 108 -2.26 32.15 -1.61
C GLY A 108 -2.67 30.85 -0.95
N LYS A 109 -3.29 29.97 -1.73
CA LYS A 109 -3.66 28.62 -1.30
C LYS A 109 -2.38 27.82 -1.09
N LEU A 110 -2.15 27.33 0.13
CA LEU A 110 -0.97 26.56 0.48
C LEU A 110 -1.18 25.06 0.37
N LEU A 111 -2.34 24.59 0.83
CA LEU A 111 -2.63 23.17 0.91
C LEU A 111 -4.12 22.90 0.79
N ASP A 112 -4.45 21.83 0.08
CA ASP A 112 -5.81 21.43 -0.21
C ASP A 112 -6.25 20.15 0.49
N PHE A 113 -7.45 20.27 1.06
CA PHE A 113 -8.31 19.31 1.72
C PHE A 113 -9.32 18.62 0.80
N PRO A 114 -9.02 17.58 -0.02
CA PRO A 114 -10.05 17.02 -0.89
C PRO A 114 -11.28 16.50 -0.12
N GLY A 115 -11.12 15.97 1.09
CA GLY A 115 -12.19 15.57 2.01
C GLY A 115 -13.24 14.68 1.33
N ARG A 116 -14.49 15.17 1.26
CA ARG A 116 -15.61 14.50 0.57
C ARG A 116 -15.40 14.28 -0.93
N LYS A 117 -14.51 15.05 -1.56
CA LYS A 117 -14.18 14.93 -2.99
C LYS A 117 -13.05 13.94 -3.26
N LEU A 118 -12.39 13.43 -2.21
CA LEU A 118 -11.39 12.38 -2.41
C LEU A 118 -12.12 11.15 -2.94
N VAL A 119 -11.84 10.79 -4.19
CA VAL A 119 -12.36 9.56 -4.79
C VAL A 119 -11.56 8.42 -4.20
N ILE A 120 -12.07 7.82 -3.11
CA ILE A 120 -11.55 6.55 -2.62
C ILE A 120 -12.15 5.49 -3.53
N GLN A 121 -11.35 4.95 -4.45
CA GLN A 121 -11.74 3.73 -5.13
C GLN A 121 -11.73 2.63 -4.08
N GLU A 122 -12.91 2.11 -3.75
CA GLU A 122 -13.07 1.02 -2.79
C GLU A 122 -12.22 -0.16 -3.26
N ALA A 123 -11.24 -0.55 -2.44
CA ALA A 123 -10.39 -1.67 -2.75
C ALA A 123 -11.24 -2.94 -2.73
N VAL A 124 -11.43 -3.56 -3.91
CA VAL A 124 -12.27 -4.75 -4.03
C VAL A 124 -11.46 -5.95 -3.58
N THR A 125 -11.97 -6.66 -2.58
CA THR A 125 -11.40 -7.95 -2.17
C THR A 125 -12.18 -9.08 -2.82
N ILE A 126 -11.49 -9.98 -3.50
CA ILE A 126 -12.07 -11.21 -4.04
C ILE A 126 -11.35 -12.44 -3.48
N ILE A 127 -12.06 -13.56 -3.41
CA ILE A 127 -11.48 -14.87 -3.09
C ILE A 127 -11.62 -15.73 -4.33
N GLN A 128 -10.51 -16.27 -4.83
CA GLN A 128 -10.51 -17.12 -6.02
C GLN A 128 -9.49 -18.26 -5.90
N PRO A 129 -9.71 -19.40 -6.58
CA PRO A 129 -8.68 -20.42 -6.75
C PRO A 129 -7.41 -19.79 -7.31
N THR A 130 -6.26 -20.09 -6.70
CA THR A 130 -4.99 -19.46 -7.02
C THR A 130 -3.85 -20.45 -6.84
N THR A 131 -2.89 -20.36 -7.74
CA THR A 131 -1.66 -21.13 -7.73
C THR A 131 -0.48 -20.17 -7.60
N VAL A 132 0.46 -20.49 -6.73
CA VAL A 132 1.67 -19.69 -6.49
C VAL A 132 2.88 -20.60 -6.42
N ASP A 133 3.95 -20.20 -7.10
CA ASP A 133 5.22 -20.91 -7.09
C ASP A 133 6.22 -20.18 -6.18
N GLY A 134 6.94 -20.91 -5.34
CA GLY A 134 7.96 -20.30 -4.49
C GLY A 134 8.61 -21.24 -3.48
N VAL A 135 9.64 -20.74 -2.82
CA VAL A 135 10.37 -21.46 -1.76
C VAL A 135 9.81 -21.06 -0.41
N ILE A 136 9.60 -22.03 0.48
CA ILE A 136 9.17 -21.75 1.85
C ILE A 136 10.34 -21.11 2.61
N ILE A 137 10.13 -19.88 3.09
CA ILE A 137 11.13 -19.13 3.86
C ILE A 137 10.75 -18.96 5.32
N LYS A 138 9.49 -19.23 5.67
CA LYS A 138 8.97 -19.18 7.04
C LYS A 138 7.78 -20.12 7.15
N ILE A 139 7.74 -20.91 8.21
CA ILE A 139 6.57 -21.70 8.62
C ILE A 139 6.56 -21.75 10.15
N GLY A 140 5.42 -21.42 10.76
CA GLY A 140 5.28 -21.50 12.22
C GLY A 140 4.14 -20.67 12.78
N GLY A 141 3.36 -21.30 13.65
CA GLY A 141 2.20 -20.73 14.33
C GLY A 141 1.95 -21.49 15.63
N LYS A 142 1.05 -20.95 16.47
CA LYS A 142 0.67 -21.56 17.75
C LYS A 142 -0.69 -22.25 17.71
N ASP A 143 -1.48 -21.97 16.67
CA ASP A 143 -2.87 -22.36 16.56
C ASP A 143 -3.10 -23.21 15.29
N ALA A 144 -4.35 -23.64 15.07
CA ALA A 144 -4.74 -24.49 13.95
C ALA A 144 -4.54 -23.86 12.55
N THR A 145 -4.37 -22.54 12.49
CA THR A 145 -4.03 -21.80 11.27
C THR A 145 -2.56 -21.42 11.35
N ILE A 146 -1.73 -22.07 10.53
CA ILE A 146 -0.27 -21.95 10.60
C ILE A 146 0.20 -21.01 9.48
N PRO A 147 0.80 -19.85 9.82
CA PRO A 147 1.36 -18.95 8.83
C PRO A 147 2.53 -19.59 8.08
N VAL A 148 2.55 -19.39 6.77
CA VAL A 148 3.60 -19.82 5.84
C VAL A 148 3.97 -18.64 4.96
N HIS A 149 5.25 -18.39 4.73
CA HIS A 149 5.70 -17.42 3.74
C HIS A 149 6.42 -18.13 2.61
N LEU A 150 5.94 -17.91 1.39
CA LEU A 150 6.63 -18.32 0.17
C LEU A 150 7.40 -17.12 -0.40
N ARG A 151 8.59 -17.37 -0.93
CA ARG A 151 9.33 -16.40 -1.74
C ARG A 151 9.28 -16.84 -3.19
N ASP A 152 8.76 -16.00 -4.07
CA ASP A 152 8.75 -16.29 -5.50
C ASP A 152 10.12 -16.09 -6.14
N GLN A 153 10.20 -16.34 -7.44
CA GLN A 153 11.45 -16.20 -8.22
C GLN A 153 11.93 -14.76 -8.31
N GLU A 154 11.04 -13.77 -8.19
CA GLU A 154 11.36 -12.34 -8.19
C GLU A 154 11.80 -11.84 -6.79
N GLY A 155 11.78 -12.72 -5.78
CA GLY A 155 12.15 -12.39 -4.41
C GLY A 155 11.01 -11.79 -3.58
N LYS A 156 9.80 -11.67 -4.13
CA LYS A 156 8.63 -11.18 -3.40
C LYS A 156 8.14 -12.22 -2.43
N VAL A 157 7.77 -11.76 -1.23
CA VAL A 157 7.25 -12.62 -0.16
C VAL A 157 5.73 -12.66 -0.22
N ILE A 158 5.19 -13.85 -0.44
CA ILE A 158 3.75 -14.13 -0.50
C ILE A 158 3.31 -14.72 0.82
N ARG A 159 2.35 -14.06 1.46
CA ARG A 159 1.74 -14.52 2.71
C ARG A 159 0.79 -15.67 2.41
N CYS A 160 1.02 -16.78 3.09
CA CYS A 160 0.21 -17.98 2.98
C CYS A 160 -0.19 -18.45 4.38
N GLU A 161 -1.19 -19.31 4.43
CA GLU A 161 -1.57 -20.05 5.62
C GLU A 161 -1.94 -21.47 5.24
N ILE A 162 -1.73 -22.40 6.16
CA ILE A 162 -2.21 -23.77 6.03
C ILE A 162 -3.00 -24.15 7.28
N ARG A 163 -4.04 -24.96 7.11
CA ARG A 163 -4.89 -25.39 8.23
C ARG A 163 -4.53 -26.81 8.63
N GLY A 164 -4.33 -27.01 9.93
CA GLY A 164 -4.02 -28.30 10.53
C GLY A 164 -2.53 -28.58 10.69
N GLU A 165 -2.17 -29.08 11.87
CA GLU A 165 -0.79 -29.35 12.26
C GLU A 165 -0.12 -30.44 11.41
N ALA A 166 -0.88 -31.46 10.98
CA ALA A 166 -0.35 -32.55 10.16
C ALA A 166 0.18 -32.03 8.81
N TYR A 167 -0.61 -31.22 8.10
CA TYR A 167 -0.22 -30.62 6.83
C TYR A 167 0.93 -29.62 6.99
N ALA A 168 0.92 -28.82 8.05
CA ALA A 168 2.04 -27.93 8.33
C ALA A 168 3.33 -28.68 8.63
N LYS A 169 3.26 -29.81 9.34
CA LYS A 169 4.43 -30.66 9.61
C LYS A 169 4.97 -31.28 8.34
N GLU A 170 4.11 -31.71 7.42
CA GLU A 170 4.52 -32.20 6.11
C GLU A 170 5.19 -31.10 5.29
N LEU A 171 4.53 -29.94 5.17
CA LEU A 171 5.03 -28.78 4.45
C LEU A 171 6.35 -28.24 5.02
N SER A 172 6.55 -28.35 6.34
CA SER A 172 7.79 -27.90 7.01
C SER A 172 9.04 -28.67 6.58
N ARG A 173 8.90 -29.87 6.01
CA ARG A 173 10.03 -30.64 5.47
C ARG A 173 10.67 -29.96 4.26
N HIS A 174 9.92 -29.12 3.57
CA HIS A 174 10.36 -28.37 2.40
C HIS A 174 10.84 -26.95 2.77
N TYR A 175 11.06 -26.67 4.07
CA TYR A 175 11.59 -25.38 4.54
C TYR A 175 12.98 -25.10 3.96
N LEU A 176 13.13 -23.96 3.27
CA LEU A 176 14.33 -23.59 2.51
C LEU A 176 14.81 -24.67 1.51
N GLY A 177 13.89 -25.54 1.08
CA GLY A 177 14.16 -26.60 0.13
C GLY A 177 13.86 -26.18 -1.31
N ASN A 178 13.49 -27.15 -2.14
CA ASN A 178 13.09 -26.95 -3.51
C ASN A 178 11.85 -26.03 -3.61
N PRO A 179 11.72 -25.26 -4.70
CA PRO A 179 10.52 -24.48 -4.94
C PRO A 179 9.30 -25.40 -5.05
N LEU A 180 8.20 -24.96 -4.46
CA LEU A 180 6.92 -25.66 -4.49
C LEU A 180 5.92 -24.86 -5.30
N ARG A 181 5.01 -25.55 -5.95
CA ARG A 181 3.77 -24.97 -6.45
C ARG A 181 2.66 -25.24 -5.45
N ALA A 182 2.16 -24.18 -4.83
CA ALA A 182 1.08 -24.23 -3.86
C ALA A 182 -0.25 -23.87 -4.53
N HIS A 183 -1.27 -24.69 -4.29
CA HIS A 183 -2.63 -24.47 -4.76
C HIS A 183 -3.56 -24.18 -3.60
N GLY A 184 -4.49 -23.26 -3.80
CA GLY A 184 -5.51 -22.98 -2.79
C GLY A 184 -6.40 -21.81 -3.12
N SER A 185 -6.92 -21.18 -2.08
CA SER A 185 -7.79 -20.01 -2.21
C SER A 185 -7.00 -18.73 -1.93
N GLY A 186 -6.80 -17.91 -2.95
CA GLY A 186 -6.14 -16.63 -2.85
C GLY A 186 -7.14 -15.52 -2.52
N LYS A 187 -6.86 -14.75 -1.48
CA LYS A 187 -7.50 -13.47 -1.19
C LYS A 187 -6.76 -12.37 -1.94
N TRP A 188 -7.40 -11.81 -2.95
CA TRP A 188 -6.85 -10.78 -3.81
C TRP A 188 -7.47 -9.43 -3.49
N LEU A 189 -6.62 -8.41 -3.44
CA LEU A 189 -7.01 -7.02 -3.35
C LEU A 189 -6.79 -6.37 -4.72
N ARG A 190 -7.84 -5.75 -5.26
CA ARG A 190 -7.70 -4.82 -6.36
C ARG A 190 -7.49 -3.42 -5.81
N HIS A 191 -6.33 -2.85 -6.11
CA HIS A 191 -6.02 -1.47 -5.78
C HIS A 191 -6.77 -0.50 -6.68
N ALA A 192 -6.82 0.76 -6.24
CA ALA A 192 -7.44 1.88 -6.92
C ALA A 192 -6.89 2.07 -8.36
N ASP A 193 -5.57 1.88 -8.53
CA ASP A 193 -4.86 1.94 -9.82
C ASP A 193 -5.14 0.75 -10.74
N GLY A 194 -5.97 -0.21 -10.30
CA GLY A 194 -6.33 -1.41 -11.04
C GLY A 194 -5.34 -2.56 -10.90
N THR A 195 -4.26 -2.39 -10.13
CA THR A 195 -3.30 -3.47 -9.85
C THR A 195 -3.89 -4.51 -8.89
N TRP A 196 -3.43 -5.76 -9.03
CA TRP A 196 -3.87 -6.87 -8.20
C TRP A 196 -2.75 -7.31 -7.27
N GLU A 197 -3.07 -7.44 -5.99
CA GLU A 197 -2.16 -7.94 -4.98
C GLU A 197 -2.79 -9.13 -4.24
N ILE A 198 -2.07 -10.23 -4.16
CA ILE A 198 -2.44 -11.34 -3.28
C ILE A 198 -2.11 -10.98 -1.83
N GLN A 199 -3.14 -10.85 -0.99
CA GLN A 199 -2.98 -10.57 0.44
C GLN A 199 -2.64 -11.83 1.23
N LEU A 200 -3.27 -12.94 0.86
CA LEU A 200 -3.17 -14.20 1.58
C LEU A 200 -3.54 -15.38 0.67
N LEU A 201 -2.76 -16.44 0.70
CA LEU A 201 -3.11 -17.72 0.09
C LEU A 201 -3.39 -18.76 1.18
N THR A 202 -4.61 -19.30 1.25
CA THR A 202 -4.89 -20.48 2.07
C THR A 202 -4.55 -21.74 1.26
N ILE A 203 -3.42 -22.38 1.59
CA ILE A 203 -2.90 -23.55 0.89
C ILE A 203 -3.78 -24.77 1.17
N GLN A 204 -4.18 -25.46 0.11
CA GLN A 204 -4.98 -26.68 0.14
C GLN A 204 -4.19 -27.89 -0.34
N SER A 205 -3.30 -27.71 -1.30
CA SER A 205 -2.37 -28.74 -1.78
C SER A 205 -1.09 -28.10 -2.31
N TYR A 206 -0.04 -28.91 -2.50
CA TYR A 206 1.21 -28.47 -3.10
C TYR A 206 1.88 -29.60 -3.88
N GLU A 207 2.74 -29.22 -4.82
CA GLU A 207 3.64 -30.12 -5.54
C GLU A 207 5.07 -29.56 -5.53
N GLU A 208 6.07 -30.43 -5.41
CA GLU A 208 7.47 -30.03 -5.60
C GLU A 208 7.70 -29.73 -7.08
N LEU A 209 8.31 -28.59 -7.38
CA LEU A 209 8.68 -28.25 -8.74
C LEU A 209 10.00 -28.95 -9.09
N ASP A 210 9.99 -29.58 -10.26
CA ASP A 210 11.19 -30.11 -10.88
C ASP A 210 12.09 -28.93 -11.30
N THR A 211 13.26 -28.84 -10.67
CA THR A 211 14.28 -27.82 -10.97
C THR A 211 15.38 -28.34 -11.87
N THR A 212 15.19 -29.49 -12.53
CA THR A 212 16.18 -30.05 -13.46
C THR A 212 16.49 -29.00 -14.54
N PRO A 213 17.77 -28.64 -14.72
CA PRO A 213 18.19 -27.70 -15.75
C PRO A 213 17.71 -28.13 -17.15
N LEU A 214 17.31 -27.17 -17.98
CA LEU A 214 16.78 -27.48 -19.31
C LEU A 214 17.77 -28.28 -20.18
N ASP A 215 19.06 -27.99 -20.06
CA ASP A 215 20.14 -28.71 -20.74
C ASP A 215 20.27 -30.17 -20.30
N GLU A 216 20.06 -30.46 -19.01
CA GLU A 216 19.98 -31.82 -18.49
C GLU A 216 18.74 -32.53 -19.03
N ILE A 217 17.56 -31.89 -18.99
CA ILE A 217 16.31 -32.44 -19.57
C ILE A 217 16.48 -32.75 -21.06
N LEU A 218 17.11 -31.84 -21.82
CA LEU A 218 17.36 -32.04 -23.25
C LEU A 218 18.36 -33.17 -23.50
N THR A 219 19.37 -33.30 -22.64
CA THR A 219 20.36 -34.38 -22.71
C THR A 219 19.70 -35.73 -22.41
N ASP A 220 18.91 -35.81 -21.35
CA ASP A 220 18.16 -37.00 -20.98
C ASP A 220 17.17 -37.40 -22.07
N PHE A 221 16.41 -36.43 -22.59
CA PHE A 221 15.50 -36.68 -23.69
C PHE A 221 16.26 -37.20 -24.92
N LYS A 222 17.43 -36.63 -25.27
CA LYS A 222 18.28 -37.11 -26.37
C LYS A 222 18.72 -38.57 -26.17
N ASN A 223 18.97 -38.97 -24.92
CA ASN A 223 19.45 -40.31 -24.57
C ASN A 223 18.34 -41.37 -24.46
N VAL A 224 17.06 -40.99 -24.61
CA VAL A 224 15.95 -41.95 -24.69
C VAL A 224 16.12 -42.83 -25.93
N ALA A 225 16.23 -44.15 -25.74
CA ALA A 225 16.34 -45.11 -26.83
C ALA A 225 15.14 -45.00 -27.80
N ASP A 226 15.41 -45.14 -29.10
CA ASP A 226 14.43 -45.10 -30.19
C ASP A 226 13.60 -43.79 -30.31
N ASN A 227 14.06 -42.67 -29.71
CA ASN A 227 13.38 -41.37 -29.84
C ASN A 227 13.53 -40.71 -31.23
N GLY A 228 14.42 -41.22 -32.08
CA GLY A 228 14.76 -40.67 -33.40
C GLY A 228 15.46 -39.30 -33.38
N TRP A 229 15.57 -38.64 -32.22
CA TRP A 229 16.05 -37.26 -32.09
C TRP A 229 17.57 -37.16 -32.23
N GLY A 230 18.30 -38.15 -31.71
CA GLY A 230 19.75 -38.27 -31.89
C GLY A 230 20.20 -38.52 -33.33
N ASN A 231 19.28 -38.90 -34.23
CA ASN A 231 19.55 -39.21 -35.64
C ASN A 231 19.32 -38.01 -36.58
N LEU A 232 18.80 -36.89 -36.06
CA LEU A 232 18.52 -35.69 -36.85
C LEU A 232 19.69 -34.70 -36.77
N GLU A 233 20.12 -34.18 -37.93
CA GLU A 233 21.20 -33.20 -38.03
C GLU A 233 20.83 -31.85 -37.39
N PHE A 234 19.56 -31.43 -37.53
CA PHE A 234 19.01 -30.22 -36.93
C PHE A 234 17.65 -30.50 -36.26
N PRO A 235 17.64 -31.09 -35.06
CA PRO A 235 16.41 -31.57 -34.43
C PRO A 235 15.39 -30.47 -34.09
N ILE A 236 15.87 -29.25 -33.82
CA ILE A 236 15.02 -28.06 -33.57
C ILE A 236 14.37 -27.59 -34.86
N ALA A 237 15.07 -27.62 -36.01
CA ALA A 237 14.52 -27.19 -37.29
C ALA A 237 13.41 -28.14 -37.77
N GLU A 238 13.61 -29.45 -37.63
CA GLU A 238 12.58 -30.43 -37.99
C GLU A 238 11.33 -30.30 -37.10
N TRP A 239 11.49 -29.99 -35.81
CA TRP A 239 10.36 -29.68 -34.92
C TRP A 239 9.57 -28.45 -35.36
N ARG A 240 10.25 -27.36 -35.79
CA ARG A 240 9.59 -26.15 -36.29
C ARG A 240 8.77 -26.42 -37.56
N LYS A 241 9.33 -27.20 -38.49
CA LYS A 241 8.66 -27.67 -39.70
C LYS A 241 7.42 -28.51 -39.40
N LEU A 242 7.51 -29.47 -38.45
CA LEU A 242 6.37 -30.29 -38.02
C LEU A 242 5.25 -29.46 -37.35
N ARG A 243 5.59 -28.31 -36.77
CA ARG A 243 4.63 -27.37 -36.16
C ARG A 243 4.09 -26.32 -37.14
N GLY A 244 4.51 -26.34 -38.41
CA GLY A 244 4.10 -25.34 -39.41
C GLY A 244 4.57 -23.92 -39.08
N LEU A 245 5.69 -23.80 -38.35
CA LEU A 245 6.30 -22.52 -37.98
C LEU A 245 7.30 -22.02 -39.04
N GLU A 246 7.51 -22.82 -40.09
CA GLU A 246 8.26 -22.55 -41.32
C GLU A 246 7.48 -23.09 -42.53
#